data_AF-M5TZN4-F1
#
_entry.id   AF-M5TZN4-F1
#
_cell.length_a   1.000
_cell.length_b   1.000
_cell.length_c   1.000
_cell.angle_alpha   90.00
_cell.angle_beta   90.00
_cell.angle_gamma   90.00
#
_symmetry.space_group_name_H-M   'P 1'
#
loop_
_entity.id
_entity.type
_entity.pdbx_description
1 polymer ?
#
loop_
_entity_poly.entity_id
_entity_poly.type
_entity_poly.pdbx_seq_one_letter_code
_entity_poly.pdbx_strand_id
1 'polypeptide(L)'
;MGLALRPVEWFNLASTHGPSKHLLHDDFYGDDGTAHQPEIPVVDPDLFPAPKLSGIADDLSRLLDMAITQWFLADDVVNAINNHNPETVLGNLMSRTDESQNVWVESTCLQICARSLGPTATDWVRSRYGKSPEVLYWWVSAAAACMPLDDAWDTTTAAIAKSENVREDAQSLGWFRSDRTLEWIEKQFPSLEIPVTQDWGRLAAISRITWSRVESWLSRGRPLSLVALDALVSCFHYDTLNLKRIQPKLATDATESHMTETLDRYVGVDDVPRVSRTVDRIKSNMSAIIGDGP
;
A
#
# COMPACT_ATOMS: atom_id res chain seq x y z
N MET A 1 16.40 -0.23 35.25
CA MET A 1 17.14 -1.20 34.41
C MET A 1 17.29 -0.52 33.08
N GLY A 2 18.51 -0.29 32.60
CA GLY A 2 18.74 0.47 31.37
C GLY A 2 18.32 -0.32 30.12
N LEU A 3 17.72 0.34 29.14
CA LEU A 3 17.41 -0.23 27.83
C LEU A 3 18.66 -0.32 26.93
N ALA A 4 19.14 -1.53 26.66
CA ALA A 4 20.13 -1.79 25.61
C ALA A 4 20.07 -3.26 25.19
N LEU A 5 19.26 -3.56 24.17
CA LEU A 5 19.26 -4.87 23.54
C LEU A 5 20.41 -4.97 22.53
N ARG A 6 21.04 -6.14 22.47
CA ARG A 6 21.90 -6.49 21.33
C ARG A 6 21.02 -6.75 20.11
N PRO A 7 21.56 -6.59 18.88
CA PRO A 7 20.77 -6.75 17.66
C PRO A 7 19.96 -8.07 17.58
N VAL A 8 20.56 -9.21 17.94
CA VAL A 8 19.84 -10.50 17.94
C VAL A 8 18.75 -10.60 19.02
N GLU A 9 18.90 -9.92 20.15
CA GLU A 9 17.92 -9.90 21.24
C GLU A 9 16.71 -9.06 20.84
N TRP A 10 16.96 -7.90 20.23
CA TRP A 10 15.92 -7.10 19.62
C TRP A 10 15.19 -7.90 18.54
N PHE A 11 15.93 -8.56 17.64
CA PHE A 11 15.34 -9.35 16.55
C PHE A 11 14.35 -10.39 17.07
N ASN A 12 14.73 -11.18 18.08
CA ASN A 12 13.88 -12.24 18.63
C ASN A 12 12.63 -11.68 19.34
N LEU A 13 12.73 -10.51 19.98
CA LEU A 13 11.59 -9.86 20.65
C LEU A 13 10.67 -9.20 19.63
N ALA A 14 11.22 -8.48 18.66
CA ALA A 14 10.48 -7.78 17.62
C ALA A 14 9.77 -8.74 16.67
N SER A 15 10.36 -9.89 16.34
CA SER A 15 9.70 -10.92 15.52
C SER A 15 8.48 -11.55 16.19
N THR A 16 8.43 -11.54 17.52
CA THR A 16 7.33 -12.13 18.31
C THR A 16 6.26 -11.09 18.63
N HIS A 17 6.68 -9.89 19.04
CA HIS A 17 5.79 -8.86 19.58
C HIS A 17 5.49 -7.72 18.62
N GLY A 18 6.09 -7.74 17.43
CA GLY A 18 6.10 -6.62 16.50
C GLY A 18 7.07 -5.52 16.96
N PRO A 19 7.74 -4.84 16.03
CA PRO A 19 8.68 -3.78 16.33
C PRO A 19 7.96 -2.50 16.80
N SER A 20 6.65 -2.36 16.61
CA SER A 20 5.88 -1.17 17.05
C SER A 20 5.61 -1.07 18.57
N LYS A 21 6.11 -2.02 19.37
CA LYS A 21 5.98 -1.94 20.84
C LYS A 21 6.88 -0.83 21.40
N HIS A 22 6.43 -0.18 22.47
CA HIS A 22 7.05 1.02 23.06
C HIS A 22 8.56 0.93 23.35
N LEU A 23 9.14 -0.27 23.50
CA LEU A 23 10.57 -0.47 23.76
C LEU A 23 11.33 -1.16 22.63
N LEU A 24 10.68 -1.40 21.49
CA LEU A 24 11.25 -2.08 20.33
C LEU A 24 11.22 -1.21 19.06
N HIS A 25 10.63 -0.01 19.13
CA HIS A 25 10.32 0.77 17.95
C HIS A 25 11.49 1.60 17.41
N ASP A 26 11.25 2.22 16.26
CA ASP A 26 12.18 2.94 15.40
C ASP A 26 12.96 4.08 16.09
N ASP A 27 12.38 4.75 17.08
CA ASP A 27 13.10 5.75 17.87
C ASP A 27 14.29 5.14 18.62
N PHE A 28 14.21 3.85 18.96
CA PHE A 28 15.22 3.13 19.73
C PHE A 28 16.07 2.18 18.89
N TYR A 29 15.51 1.57 17.83
CA TYR A 29 16.20 0.53 17.06
C TYR A 29 15.93 0.64 15.54
N GLY A 30 16.96 0.38 14.74
CA GLY A 30 16.80 0.15 13.30
C GLY A 30 16.26 -1.25 12.97
N ASP A 31 15.92 -1.49 11.69
CA ASP A 31 15.46 -2.81 11.18
C ASP A 31 16.46 -3.95 11.39
N ASP A 32 17.74 -3.62 11.61
CA ASP A 32 18.82 -4.57 11.89
C ASP A 32 19.11 -4.73 13.40
N GLY A 33 18.28 -4.14 14.25
CA GLY A 33 18.44 -4.14 15.71
C GLY A 33 19.54 -3.22 16.22
N THR A 34 20.12 -2.34 15.39
CA THR A 34 21.05 -1.31 15.84
C THR A 34 20.35 -0.33 16.76
N ALA A 35 20.82 -0.21 18.01
CA ALA A 35 20.26 0.73 18.98
C ALA A 35 20.69 2.18 18.66
N HIS A 36 19.73 3.09 18.59
CA HIS A 36 19.95 4.52 18.33
C HIS A 36 19.94 5.37 19.60
N GLN A 37 19.15 4.98 20.60
CA GLN A 37 18.99 5.72 21.86
C GLN A 37 19.10 4.80 23.08
N PRO A 38 20.20 4.03 23.24
CA PRO A 38 20.30 3.12 24.36
C PRO A 38 20.57 3.88 25.68
N GLU A 39 19.89 3.50 26.76
CA GLU A 39 20.08 4.12 28.08
C GLU A 39 21.40 3.71 28.73
N ILE A 40 21.94 2.56 28.32
CA ILE A 40 23.25 2.04 28.74
C ILE A 40 24.03 1.56 27.51
N PRO A 41 25.36 1.46 27.55
CA PRO A 41 26.13 0.94 26.42
C PRO A 41 25.65 -0.46 26.01
N VAL A 42 25.43 -0.67 24.71
CA VAL A 42 25.16 -2.01 24.17
C VAL A 42 26.45 -2.83 24.25
N VAL A 43 26.40 -3.96 24.95
CA VAL A 43 27.56 -4.82 25.18
C VAL A 43 27.79 -5.72 23.97
N ASP A 44 28.99 -5.61 23.37
CA ASP A 44 29.48 -6.45 22.28
C ASP A 44 28.48 -6.67 21.12
N PRO A 45 27.86 -5.61 20.54
CA PRO A 45 26.82 -5.75 19.51
C PRO A 45 27.29 -6.54 18.29
N ASP A 46 28.57 -6.40 17.91
CA ASP A 46 29.16 -7.08 16.75
C ASP A 46 29.27 -8.60 16.92
N LEU A 47 29.28 -9.11 18.17
CA LEU A 47 29.29 -10.54 18.46
C LEU A 47 27.89 -11.16 18.40
N PHE A 48 26.84 -10.34 18.41
CA PHE A 48 25.45 -10.77 18.45
C PHE A 48 24.58 -10.01 17.42
N PRO A 49 24.97 -10.04 16.13
CA PRO A 49 24.23 -9.32 15.09
C PRO A 49 22.85 -9.93 14.86
N ALA A 50 21.90 -9.13 14.37
CA ALA A 50 20.67 -9.66 13.82
C ALA A 50 20.99 -10.53 12.58
N PRO A 51 20.18 -11.57 12.30
CA PRO A 51 20.37 -12.39 11.11
C PRO A 51 20.35 -11.55 9.83
N LYS A 52 21.18 -11.93 8.85
CA LYS A 52 21.19 -11.33 7.51
C LYS A 52 20.51 -12.26 6.53
N LEU A 53 19.80 -11.72 5.54
CA LEU A 53 19.03 -12.49 4.56
C LEU A 53 19.86 -13.61 3.92
N SER A 54 21.10 -13.32 3.52
CA SER A 54 22.01 -14.30 2.91
C SER A 54 22.32 -15.51 3.80
N GLY A 55 22.17 -15.39 5.12
CA GLY A 55 22.41 -16.46 6.08
C GLY A 55 21.15 -17.20 6.54
N ILE A 56 19.95 -16.72 6.17
CA ILE A 56 18.67 -17.30 6.61
C ILE A 56 17.68 -17.56 5.47
N ALA A 57 18.05 -17.31 4.21
CA ALA A 57 17.15 -17.47 3.07
C ALA A 57 16.53 -18.88 2.97
N ASP A 58 17.27 -19.91 3.37
CA ASP A 58 16.81 -21.31 3.37
C ASP A 58 16.11 -21.73 4.69
N ASP A 59 16.13 -20.88 5.73
CA ASP A 59 15.42 -21.10 6.99
C ASP A 59 14.13 -20.29 6.98
N LEU A 60 13.04 -20.93 6.56
CA LEU A 60 11.73 -20.29 6.45
C LEU A 60 11.30 -19.63 7.76
N SER A 61 11.55 -20.25 8.91
CA SER A 61 11.12 -19.68 10.18
C SER A 61 11.85 -18.36 10.45
N ARG A 62 13.17 -18.35 10.32
CA ARG A 62 13.97 -17.12 10.51
C ARG A 62 13.67 -16.07 9.46
N LEU A 63 13.38 -16.48 8.23
CA LEU A 63 13.02 -15.58 7.15
C LEU A 63 11.68 -14.86 7.42
N LEU A 64 10.69 -15.57 7.94
CA LEU A 64 9.42 -14.97 8.36
C LEU A 64 9.59 -14.06 9.58
N ASP A 65 10.47 -14.42 10.52
CA ASP A 65 10.82 -13.56 11.64
C ASP A 65 11.45 -12.24 11.15
N MET A 66 12.35 -12.30 10.17
CA MET A 66 12.92 -11.12 9.52
C MET A 66 11.85 -10.26 8.85
N ALA A 67 10.91 -10.87 8.12
CA ALA A 67 9.80 -10.14 7.51
C ALA A 67 8.97 -9.36 8.54
N ILE A 68 8.77 -9.90 9.74
CA ILE A 68 8.03 -9.24 10.83
C ILE A 68 8.82 -8.08 11.43
N THR A 69 10.14 -8.19 11.52
CA THR A 69 10.96 -7.13 12.12
C THR A 69 11.10 -5.88 11.25
N GLN A 70 10.85 -5.99 9.94
CA GLN A 70 11.02 -4.87 9.00
C GLN A 70 9.85 -3.89 9.05
N TRP A 71 10.15 -2.58 9.05
CA TRP A 71 9.13 -1.52 8.91
C TRP A 71 8.31 -1.62 7.62
N PHE A 72 8.95 -2.07 6.54
CA PHE A 72 8.33 -2.36 5.26
C PHE A 72 8.83 -3.69 4.74
N LEU A 73 7.92 -4.57 4.32
CA LEU A 73 8.28 -5.86 3.76
C LEU A 73 9.08 -5.70 2.46
N ALA A 74 10.39 -5.98 2.54
CA ALA A 74 11.30 -5.75 1.43
C ALA A 74 11.14 -6.78 0.29
N ASP A 75 11.43 -6.36 -0.94
CA ASP A 75 11.26 -7.19 -2.13
C ASP A 75 12.19 -8.41 -2.15
N ASP A 76 13.41 -8.27 -1.63
CA ASP A 76 14.39 -9.35 -1.52
C ASP A 76 13.96 -10.42 -0.51
N VAL A 77 13.36 -10.02 0.62
CA VAL A 77 12.76 -10.95 1.59
C VAL A 77 11.60 -11.71 0.96
N VAL A 78 10.71 -11.03 0.22
CA VAL A 78 9.61 -11.69 -0.51
C VAL A 78 10.16 -12.67 -1.55
N ASN A 79 11.18 -12.28 -2.32
CA ASN A 79 11.80 -13.16 -3.30
C ASN A 79 12.42 -14.41 -2.64
N ALA A 80 13.00 -14.28 -1.45
CA ALA A 80 13.48 -15.42 -0.69
C ALA A 80 12.32 -16.31 -0.21
N ILE A 81 11.22 -15.73 0.29
CA ILE A 81 10.03 -16.48 0.72
C ILE A 81 9.43 -17.28 -0.45
N ASN A 82 9.43 -16.70 -1.65
CA ASN A 82 8.93 -17.34 -2.87
C ASN A 82 9.72 -18.60 -3.30
N ASN A 83 10.91 -18.83 -2.75
CA ASN A 83 11.67 -20.06 -2.97
C ASN A 83 11.19 -21.24 -2.10
N HIS A 84 10.31 -20.99 -1.13
CA HIS A 84 9.73 -22.00 -0.25
C HIS A 84 8.40 -22.53 -0.78
N ASN A 85 8.00 -23.71 -0.32
CA ASN A 85 6.71 -24.29 -0.67
C ASN A 85 5.55 -23.43 -0.13
N PRO A 86 4.60 -22.97 -0.98
CA PRO A 86 3.53 -22.06 -0.55
C PRO A 86 2.63 -22.56 0.59
N GLU A 87 2.32 -23.86 0.62
CA GLU A 87 1.52 -24.47 1.71
C GLU A 87 2.28 -24.45 3.04
N THR A 88 3.59 -24.69 2.99
CA THR A 88 4.46 -24.64 4.17
C THR A 88 4.59 -23.22 4.71
N VAL A 89 4.72 -22.23 3.81
CA VAL A 89 4.68 -20.81 4.17
C VAL A 89 3.35 -20.47 4.82
N LEU A 90 2.22 -20.81 4.19
CA LEU A 90 0.88 -20.53 4.72
C LEU A 90 0.69 -21.11 6.13
N GLY A 91 1.04 -22.38 6.34
CA GLY A 91 0.95 -23.02 7.66
C GLY A 91 1.74 -22.27 8.75
N ASN A 92 2.92 -21.76 8.41
CA ASN A 92 3.73 -20.96 9.32
C ASN A 92 3.13 -19.58 9.63
N LEU A 93 2.50 -18.93 8.65
CA LEU A 93 1.81 -17.65 8.84
C LEU A 93 0.57 -17.82 9.75
N MET A 94 -0.17 -18.91 9.56
CA MET A 94 -1.33 -19.27 10.37
C MET A 94 -0.95 -19.41 11.85
N SER A 95 0.06 -20.24 12.14
CA SER A 95 0.54 -20.44 13.52
C SER A 95 0.98 -19.13 14.18
N ARG A 96 1.79 -18.31 13.50
CA ARG A 96 2.27 -17.02 14.04
C ARG A 96 1.15 -16.04 14.34
N THR A 97 0.14 -15.99 13.48
CA THR A 97 -0.99 -15.08 13.65
C THR A 97 -1.84 -15.49 14.84
N ASP A 98 -2.11 -16.79 14.99
CA ASP A 98 -2.95 -17.31 16.07
C ASP A 98 -2.24 -17.27 17.44
N GLU A 99 -0.91 -17.46 17.46
CA GLU A 99 -0.11 -17.41 18.68
C GLU A 99 0.15 -15.99 19.20
N SER A 100 0.42 -15.03 18.30
CA SER A 100 0.83 -13.68 18.71
C SER A 100 -0.34 -12.76 19.08
N GLN A 101 -1.52 -12.95 18.46
CA GLN A 101 -2.66 -12.02 18.52
C GLN A 101 -2.24 -10.55 18.32
N ASN A 102 -1.24 -10.33 17.46
CA ASN A 102 -0.60 -9.04 17.28
C ASN A 102 -0.93 -8.45 15.91
N VAL A 103 -1.49 -7.24 15.90
CA VAL A 103 -1.90 -6.52 14.68
C VAL A 103 -0.75 -6.35 13.68
N TRP A 104 0.48 -6.12 14.15
CA TRP A 104 1.66 -6.00 13.28
C TRP A 104 2.02 -7.31 12.61
N VAL A 105 2.04 -8.39 13.39
CA VAL A 105 2.33 -9.75 12.90
C VAL A 105 1.27 -10.14 11.87
N GLU A 106 -0.01 -9.96 12.19
CA GLU A 106 -1.11 -10.24 11.26
C GLU A 106 -1.00 -9.41 9.98
N SER A 107 -0.72 -8.11 10.09
CA SER A 107 -0.52 -7.21 8.94
C SER A 107 0.62 -7.69 8.04
N THR A 108 1.72 -8.14 8.64
CA THR A 108 2.88 -8.68 7.89
C THR A 108 2.52 -10.00 7.21
N CYS A 109 1.83 -10.90 7.90
CA CYS A 109 1.38 -12.17 7.33
C CYS A 109 0.43 -11.95 6.13
N LEU A 110 -0.50 -10.99 6.22
CA LEU A 110 -1.39 -10.62 5.12
C LEU A 110 -0.60 -10.03 3.93
N GLN A 111 0.42 -9.20 4.18
CA GLN A 111 1.32 -8.71 3.13
C GLN A 111 2.08 -9.85 2.44
N ILE A 112 2.56 -10.84 3.19
CA ILE A 112 3.24 -12.02 2.62
C ILE A 112 2.27 -12.82 1.74
N CYS A 113 1.03 -13.05 2.20
CA CYS A 113 0.00 -13.68 1.39
C CYS A 113 -0.21 -12.96 0.05
N ALA A 114 -0.39 -11.64 0.12
CA ALA A 114 -0.64 -10.81 -1.06
C ALA A 114 0.50 -10.89 -2.10
N ARG A 115 1.74 -11.10 -1.63
CA ARG A 115 2.93 -11.02 -2.47
C ARG A 115 3.55 -12.36 -2.85
N SER A 116 3.16 -13.44 -2.17
CA SER A 116 3.87 -14.73 -2.26
C SER A 116 2.97 -15.94 -2.49
N LEU A 117 1.71 -15.91 -2.03
CA LEU A 117 0.90 -17.14 -1.94
C LEU A 117 -0.25 -17.21 -2.95
N GLY A 118 -0.76 -16.06 -3.41
CA GLY A 118 -1.85 -16.03 -4.38
C GLY A 118 -3.04 -16.91 -3.93
N PRO A 119 -3.64 -17.70 -4.84
CA PRO A 119 -4.83 -18.51 -4.53
C PRO A 119 -4.67 -19.52 -3.38
N THR A 120 -3.45 -19.98 -3.07
CA THR A 120 -3.20 -20.91 -1.95
C THR A 120 -3.68 -20.33 -0.61
N ALA A 121 -3.61 -19.01 -0.42
CA ALA A 121 -4.02 -18.37 0.83
C ALA A 121 -5.51 -17.98 0.89
N THR A 122 -6.32 -18.28 -0.13
CA THR A 122 -7.72 -17.83 -0.27
C THR A 122 -8.54 -18.05 1.00
N ASP A 123 -8.59 -19.29 1.49
CA ASP A 123 -9.47 -19.66 2.59
C ASP A 123 -9.01 -19.04 3.91
N TRP A 124 -7.69 -18.96 4.11
CA TRP A 124 -7.14 -18.31 5.28
C TRP A 124 -7.43 -16.80 5.29
N VAL A 125 -7.15 -16.10 4.19
CA VAL A 125 -7.44 -14.66 4.06
C VAL A 125 -8.92 -14.37 4.28
N ARG A 126 -9.81 -15.18 3.69
CA ARG A 126 -11.26 -15.07 3.92
C ARG A 126 -11.60 -15.23 5.40
N SER A 127 -10.97 -16.18 6.10
CA SER A 127 -11.19 -16.43 7.53
C SER A 127 -10.70 -15.31 8.46
N ARG A 128 -9.83 -14.41 7.97
CA ARG A 128 -9.33 -13.25 8.74
C ARG A 128 -10.26 -12.05 8.68
N TYR A 129 -11.18 -11.99 7.71
CA TYR A 129 -12.09 -10.86 7.57
C TYR A 129 -12.86 -10.57 8.86
N GLY A 130 -12.86 -9.30 9.28
CA GLY A 130 -13.61 -8.82 10.43
C GLY A 130 -13.06 -9.21 11.81
N LYS A 131 -11.95 -9.94 11.89
CA LYS A 131 -11.32 -10.30 13.19
C LYS A 131 -10.61 -9.12 13.86
N SER A 132 -10.00 -8.25 13.07
CA SER A 132 -9.31 -7.04 13.55
C SER A 132 -9.52 -5.90 12.56
N PRO A 133 -10.34 -4.88 12.88
CA PRO A 133 -10.58 -3.73 12.01
C PRO A 133 -9.29 -3.00 11.61
N GLU A 134 -8.28 -2.99 12.50
CA GLU A 134 -7.00 -2.31 12.33
C GLU A 134 -6.18 -2.86 11.16
N VAL A 135 -6.44 -4.10 10.73
CA VAL A 135 -5.72 -4.73 9.61
C VAL A 135 -6.46 -4.62 8.29
N LEU A 136 -7.59 -3.90 8.22
CA LEU A 136 -8.45 -3.84 7.02
C LEU A 136 -7.64 -3.52 5.76
N TYR A 137 -6.76 -2.52 5.82
CA TYR A 137 -5.93 -2.12 4.68
C TYR A 137 -5.08 -3.27 4.11
N TRP A 138 -4.44 -4.05 4.99
CA TRP A 138 -3.60 -5.19 4.61
C TRP A 138 -4.42 -6.43 4.27
N TRP A 139 -5.58 -6.59 4.90
CA TRP A 139 -6.54 -7.63 4.54
C TRP A 139 -7.03 -7.44 3.11
N VAL A 140 -7.37 -6.21 2.70
CA VAL A 140 -7.79 -5.91 1.32
C VAL A 140 -6.65 -6.19 0.33
N SER A 141 -5.40 -5.88 0.69
CA SER A 141 -4.22 -6.23 -0.14
C SER A 141 -4.15 -7.74 -0.40
N ALA A 142 -4.29 -8.55 0.65
CA ALA A 142 -4.31 -10.00 0.54
C ALA A 142 -5.54 -10.51 -0.22
N ALA A 143 -6.73 -9.96 0.04
CA ALA A 143 -7.96 -10.35 -0.63
C ALA A 143 -7.89 -10.10 -2.14
N ALA A 144 -7.39 -8.93 -2.56
CA ALA A 144 -7.23 -8.59 -3.97
C ALA A 144 -6.26 -9.52 -4.72
N ALA A 145 -5.26 -10.08 -4.04
CA ALA A 145 -4.25 -10.95 -4.62
C ALA A 145 -4.59 -12.45 -4.54
N CYS A 146 -5.28 -12.87 -3.47
CA CYS A 146 -5.51 -14.28 -3.16
C CYS A 146 -6.92 -14.75 -3.53
N MET A 147 -7.95 -13.93 -3.35
CA MET A 147 -9.35 -14.34 -3.48
C MET A 147 -9.90 -14.09 -4.90
N PRO A 148 -11.02 -14.74 -5.28
CA PRO A 148 -11.78 -14.35 -6.47
C PRO A 148 -12.17 -12.87 -6.42
N LEU A 149 -12.05 -12.18 -7.56
CA LEU A 149 -12.23 -10.73 -7.65
C LEU A 149 -13.59 -10.26 -7.12
N ASP A 150 -14.68 -10.94 -7.48
CA ASP A 150 -16.02 -10.54 -7.08
C ASP A 150 -16.21 -10.65 -5.56
N ASP A 151 -15.82 -11.78 -4.96
CA ASP A 151 -15.87 -12.01 -3.51
C ASP A 151 -15.06 -10.94 -2.74
N ALA A 152 -13.83 -10.69 -3.19
CA ALA A 152 -12.94 -9.72 -2.55
C ALA A 152 -13.49 -8.29 -2.67
N TRP A 153 -13.98 -7.94 -3.85
CA TRP A 153 -14.54 -6.62 -4.15
C TRP A 153 -15.78 -6.31 -3.32
N ASP A 154 -16.74 -7.23 -3.31
CA ASP A 154 -18.02 -7.06 -2.61
C ASP A 154 -17.80 -6.98 -1.10
N THR A 155 -16.94 -7.85 -0.56
CA THR A 155 -16.59 -7.83 0.86
C THR A 155 -15.89 -6.53 1.25
N THR A 156 -14.92 -6.08 0.45
CA THR A 156 -14.16 -4.85 0.71
C THR A 156 -15.05 -3.61 0.68
N THR A 157 -15.85 -3.45 -0.37
CA THR A 157 -16.70 -2.27 -0.52
C THR A 157 -17.81 -2.22 0.54
N ALA A 158 -18.33 -3.38 0.97
CA ALA A 158 -19.25 -3.46 2.10
C ALA A 158 -18.59 -3.08 3.44
N ALA A 159 -17.30 -3.39 3.64
CA ALA A 159 -16.54 -2.99 4.82
C ALA A 159 -16.30 -1.47 4.83
N ILE A 160 -15.82 -0.92 3.71
CA ILE A 160 -15.56 0.52 3.55
C ILE A 160 -16.84 1.33 3.77
N ALA A 161 -17.99 0.87 3.24
CA ALA A 161 -19.27 1.56 3.42
C ALA A 161 -19.72 1.67 4.90
N LYS A 162 -19.17 0.84 5.79
CA LYS A 162 -19.44 0.86 7.24
C LYS A 162 -18.35 1.56 8.04
N SER A 163 -17.28 2.01 7.38
CA SER A 163 -16.15 2.64 8.04
C SER A 163 -16.51 4.02 8.60
N GLU A 164 -15.96 4.35 9.77
CA GLU A 164 -16.00 5.71 10.32
C GLU A 164 -15.14 6.69 9.50
N ASN A 165 -14.19 6.20 8.71
CA ASN A 165 -13.28 6.98 7.87
C ASN A 165 -13.21 6.39 6.45
N VAL A 166 -14.35 6.44 5.74
CA VAL A 166 -14.51 5.99 4.35
C VAL A 166 -13.40 6.49 3.43
N ARG A 167 -12.94 7.74 3.61
CA ARG A 167 -11.90 8.34 2.76
C ARG A 167 -10.57 7.60 2.88
N GLU A 168 -10.16 7.29 4.10
CA GLU A 168 -8.90 6.60 4.37
C GLU A 168 -8.99 5.13 3.93
N ASP A 169 -10.07 4.44 4.31
CA ASP A 169 -10.24 3.04 3.96
C ASP A 169 -10.45 2.82 2.45
N ALA A 170 -11.02 3.80 1.73
CA ALA A 170 -11.13 3.76 0.28
C ALA A 170 -9.77 3.66 -0.42
N GLN A 171 -8.67 4.10 0.21
CA GLN A 171 -7.33 3.96 -0.37
C GLN A 171 -6.93 2.50 -0.56
N SER A 172 -7.51 1.58 0.23
CA SER A 172 -7.30 0.14 0.07
C SER A 172 -7.86 -0.40 -1.26
N LEU A 173 -8.84 0.27 -1.89
CA LEU A 173 -9.35 -0.11 -3.21
C LEU A 173 -8.28 0.00 -4.31
N GLY A 174 -7.19 0.71 -4.05
CA GLY A 174 -6.03 0.78 -4.94
C GLY A 174 -5.37 -0.58 -5.16
N TRP A 175 -5.52 -1.53 -4.24
CA TRP A 175 -4.99 -2.90 -4.39
C TRP A 175 -5.61 -3.67 -5.56
N PHE A 176 -6.86 -3.39 -5.93
CA PHE A 176 -7.52 -4.03 -7.06
C PHE A 176 -7.04 -3.52 -8.42
N ARG A 177 -6.43 -2.33 -8.48
CA ARG A 177 -5.95 -1.68 -9.72
C ARG A 177 -6.94 -1.79 -10.90
N SER A 178 -8.22 -1.50 -10.63
CA SER A 178 -9.34 -1.84 -11.49
C SER A 178 -10.25 -0.65 -11.78
N ASP A 179 -10.87 -0.68 -12.96
CA ASP A 179 -11.95 0.23 -13.36
C ASP A 179 -13.12 0.26 -12.37
N ARG A 180 -13.36 -0.83 -11.64
CA ARG A 180 -14.38 -0.86 -10.57
C ARG A 180 -14.12 0.18 -9.49
N THR A 181 -12.87 0.49 -9.20
CA THR A 181 -12.49 1.56 -8.24
C THR A 181 -12.86 2.94 -8.79
N LEU A 182 -12.66 3.16 -10.09
CA LEU A 182 -13.03 4.42 -10.74
C LEU A 182 -14.55 4.61 -10.75
N GLU A 183 -15.30 3.56 -11.08
CA GLU A 183 -16.77 3.56 -10.99
C GLU A 183 -17.26 3.78 -9.55
N TRP A 184 -16.58 3.19 -8.57
CA TRP A 184 -16.90 3.38 -7.16
C TRP A 184 -16.72 4.83 -6.74
N ILE A 185 -15.57 5.45 -7.10
CA ILE A 185 -15.30 6.88 -6.87
C ILE A 185 -16.43 7.75 -7.45
N GLU A 186 -16.86 7.48 -8.70
CA GLU A 186 -17.94 8.24 -9.34
C GLU A 186 -19.28 8.14 -8.60
N LYS A 187 -19.60 6.97 -8.04
CA LYS A 187 -20.84 6.72 -7.28
C LYS A 187 -20.83 7.37 -5.90
N GLN A 188 -19.65 7.61 -5.33
CA GLN A 188 -19.51 8.15 -3.98
C GLN A 188 -19.70 9.67 -3.90
N PHE A 189 -19.25 10.43 -4.90
CA PHE A 189 -19.30 11.89 -4.81
C PHE A 189 -20.71 12.51 -4.73
N PRO A 190 -21.78 11.92 -5.32
CA PRO A 190 -23.14 12.39 -5.06
C PRO A 190 -23.60 12.18 -3.62
N SER A 191 -23.04 11.20 -2.89
CA SER A 191 -23.50 10.76 -1.57
C SER A 191 -22.60 11.17 -0.41
N LEU A 192 -21.34 11.54 -0.66
CA LEU A 192 -20.36 11.85 0.37
C LEU A 192 -20.21 13.38 0.50
N GLU A 193 -20.60 13.95 1.64
CA GLU A 193 -20.21 15.30 2.08
C GLU A 193 -18.70 15.34 2.48
N ILE A 194 -17.85 14.64 1.73
CA ILE A 194 -16.42 14.49 2.04
C ILE A 194 -15.62 15.48 1.19
N PRO A 195 -14.64 16.19 1.78
CA PRO A 195 -13.74 17.05 1.03
C PRO A 195 -12.99 16.29 -0.08
N VAL A 196 -12.88 16.92 -1.24
CA VAL A 196 -12.02 16.43 -2.33
C VAL A 196 -10.56 16.73 -1.99
N THR A 197 -9.88 15.73 -1.45
CA THR A 197 -8.44 15.75 -1.20
C THR A 197 -7.67 15.08 -2.34
N GLN A 198 -6.35 15.28 -2.37
CA GLN A 198 -5.44 14.65 -3.34
C GLN A 198 -5.50 13.11 -3.30
N ASP A 199 -5.94 12.53 -2.18
CA ASP A 199 -6.05 11.07 -1.99
C ASP A 199 -6.97 10.40 -3.01
N TRP A 200 -8.02 11.09 -3.45
CA TRP A 200 -8.88 10.59 -4.52
C TRP A 200 -8.16 10.52 -5.86
N GLY A 201 -7.32 11.51 -6.16
CA GLY A 201 -6.48 11.50 -7.36
C GLY A 201 -5.42 10.40 -7.31
N ARG A 202 -4.79 10.20 -6.14
CA ARG A 202 -3.81 9.11 -5.93
C ARG A 202 -4.45 7.75 -6.16
N LEU A 203 -5.64 7.52 -5.59
CA LEU A 203 -6.41 6.30 -5.76
C LEU A 203 -6.76 6.08 -7.24
N ALA A 204 -7.29 7.10 -7.93
CA ALA A 204 -7.62 6.99 -9.35
C ALA A 204 -6.40 6.67 -10.22
N ALA A 205 -5.25 7.28 -9.95
CA ALA A 205 -4.00 7.01 -10.69
C ALA A 205 -3.54 5.55 -10.50
N ILE A 206 -3.54 5.04 -9.27
CA ILE A 206 -3.16 3.65 -8.98
C ILE A 206 -4.16 2.66 -9.59
N SER A 207 -5.43 3.05 -9.70
CA SER A 207 -6.52 2.29 -10.32
C SER A 207 -6.57 2.36 -11.86
N ARG A 208 -5.45 2.69 -12.52
CA ARG A 208 -5.30 2.64 -13.98
C ARG A 208 -6.29 3.54 -14.74
N ILE A 209 -6.50 4.76 -14.24
CA ILE A 209 -7.29 5.76 -14.97
C ILE A 209 -6.78 5.95 -16.41
N THR A 210 -7.72 6.06 -17.35
CA THR A 210 -7.46 6.33 -18.77
C THR A 210 -7.70 7.79 -19.11
N TRP A 211 -7.12 8.24 -20.23
CA TRP A 211 -7.42 9.59 -20.73
C TRP A 211 -8.91 9.80 -21.02
N SER A 212 -9.58 8.82 -21.64
CA SER A 212 -11.02 8.90 -21.91
C SER A 212 -11.85 9.14 -20.64
N ARG A 213 -11.45 8.56 -19.50
CA ARG A 213 -12.11 8.80 -18.21
C ARG A 213 -11.74 10.16 -17.64
N VAL A 214 -10.49 10.61 -17.78
CA VAL A 214 -10.08 11.98 -17.42
C VAL A 214 -10.94 13.01 -18.16
N GLU A 215 -11.09 12.91 -19.48
CA GLU A 215 -11.90 13.86 -20.25
C GLU A 215 -13.36 13.88 -19.82
N SER A 216 -13.93 12.68 -19.59
CA SER A 216 -15.27 12.55 -19.04
C SER A 216 -15.41 13.26 -17.69
N TRP A 217 -14.46 13.07 -16.77
CA TRP A 217 -14.47 13.71 -15.46
C TRP A 217 -14.27 15.23 -15.52
N LEU A 218 -13.44 15.73 -16.44
CA LEU A 218 -13.28 17.17 -16.70
C LEU A 218 -14.61 17.78 -17.19
N SER A 219 -15.30 17.11 -18.12
CA SER A 219 -16.58 17.58 -18.68
C SER A 219 -17.72 17.62 -17.64
N ARG A 220 -17.69 16.74 -16.64
CA ARG A 220 -18.65 16.69 -15.52
C ARG A 220 -18.42 17.81 -14.48
N GLY A 221 -17.29 18.51 -14.53
CA GLY A 221 -16.97 19.56 -13.57
C GLY A 221 -16.64 19.02 -12.18
N ARG A 222 -16.78 19.86 -11.14
CA ARG A 222 -16.43 19.47 -9.77
C ARG A 222 -17.46 18.49 -9.19
N PRO A 223 -17.05 17.53 -8.34
CA PRO A 223 -15.69 17.32 -7.83
C PRO A 223 -14.76 16.51 -8.74
N LEU A 224 -15.30 15.74 -9.69
CA LEU A 224 -14.54 14.73 -10.46
C LEU A 224 -13.41 15.31 -11.30
N SER A 225 -13.60 16.50 -11.86
CA SER A 225 -12.53 17.20 -12.58
C SER A 225 -11.28 17.45 -11.73
N LEU A 226 -11.43 17.79 -10.43
CA LEU A 226 -10.29 17.95 -9.52
C LEU A 226 -9.60 16.61 -9.26
N VAL A 227 -10.37 15.53 -9.12
CA VAL A 227 -9.83 14.17 -8.98
C VAL A 227 -9.03 13.78 -10.22
N ALA A 228 -9.54 14.10 -11.41
CA ALA A 228 -8.86 13.82 -12.67
C ALA A 228 -7.50 14.56 -12.75
N LEU A 229 -7.47 15.85 -12.40
CA LEU A 229 -6.24 16.63 -12.36
C LEU A 229 -5.24 16.10 -11.33
N ASP A 230 -5.69 15.77 -10.12
CA ASP A 230 -4.84 15.21 -9.06
C ASP A 230 -4.34 13.80 -9.43
N ALA A 231 -5.10 13.03 -10.20
CA ALA A 231 -4.67 11.73 -10.74
C ALA A 231 -3.54 11.87 -11.76
N LEU A 232 -3.66 12.82 -12.71
CA LEU A 232 -2.59 13.13 -13.66
C LEU A 232 -1.31 13.57 -12.95
N VAL A 233 -1.42 14.38 -11.89
CA VAL A 233 -0.26 14.74 -11.04
C VAL A 233 0.38 13.50 -10.43
N SER A 234 -0.44 12.58 -9.93
CA SER A 234 0.03 11.34 -9.29
C SER A 234 0.72 10.38 -10.28
N CYS A 235 0.58 10.58 -11.60
CA CYS A 235 1.31 9.83 -12.62
C CYS A 235 2.79 10.25 -12.77
N PHE A 236 3.19 11.43 -12.28
CA PHE A 236 4.58 11.90 -12.34
C PHE A 236 5.15 12.40 -11.00
N HIS A 237 4.31 12.55 -9.97
CA HIS A 237 4.73 12.97 -8.64
C HIS A 237 4.41 11.90 -7.59
N TYR A 238 5.42 11.14 -7.19
CA TYR A 238 5.28 9.97 -6.31
C TYR A 238 5.54 10.31 -4.84
N ASP A 239 4.53 10.86 -4.17
CA ASP A 239 4.62 11.32 -2.78
C ASP A 239 4.28 10.25 -1.72
N THR A 240 3.80 9.08 -2.13
CA THR A 240 3.55 7.93 -1.25
C THR A 240 4.39 6.71 -1.65
N LEU A 241 4.58 5.76 -0.72
CA LEU A 241 5.30 4.51 -1.02
C LEU A 241 4.62 3.69 -2.12
N ASN A 242 3.28 3.63 -2.13
CA ASN A 242 2.56 2.96 -3.20
C ASN A 242 2.78 3.62 -4.56
N LEU A 243 2.76 4.96 -4.64
CA LEU A 243 3.06 5.65 -5.89
C LEU A 243 4.51 5.44 -6.32
N LYS A 244 5.47 5.43 -5.39
CA LYS A 244 6.89 5.17 -5.70
C LYS A 244 7.13 3.76 -6.24
N ARG A 245 6.38 2.77 -5.73
CA ARG A 245 6.47 1.38 -6.15
C ARG A 245 5.73 1.11 -7.46
N ILE A 246 4.51 1.64 -7.60
CA ILE A 246 3.65 1.38 -8.76
C ILE A 246 4.02 2.27 -9.94
N GLN A 247 4.40 3.52 -9.68
CA GLN A 247 4.72 4.55 -10.68
C GLN A 247 3.65 4.62 -11.78
N PRO A 248 2.38 4.91 -11.42
CA PRO A 248 1.27 4.78 -12.34
C PRO A 248 1.46 5.66 -13.58
N LYS A 249 1.09 5.13 -14.73
CA LYS A 249 1.06 5.85 -16.01
C LYS A 249 -0.36 5.94 -16.54
N LEU A 250 -0.63 7.01 -17.27
CA LEU A 250 -1.90 7.21 -17.94
C LEU A 250 -1.92 6.42 -19.24
N ALA A 251 -2.84 5.46 -19.34
CA ALA A 251 -3.15 4.79 -20.59
C ALA A 251 -3.99 5.71 -21.49
N THR A 252 -3.56 5.89 -22.73
CA THR A 252 -4.19 6.82 -23.67
C THR A 252 -3.93 6.46 -25.12
N ASP A 253 -4.93 6.68 -25.97
CA ASP A 253 -4.83 6.75 -27.43
C ASP A 253 -4.81 8.19 -27.96
N ALA A 254 -5.05 9.18 -27.08
CA ALA A 254 -4.99 10.59 -27.41
C ALA A 254 -3.56 11.09 -27.58
N THR A 255 -3.39 12.03 -28.52
CA THR A 255 -2.13 12.75 -28.72
C THR A 255 -1.90 13.80 -27.62
N GLU A 256 -0.65 14.12 -27.32
CA GLU A 256 -0.31 15.20 -26.37
C GLU A 256 -0.95 16.55 -26.74
N SER A 257 -1.10 16.83 -28.05
CA SER A 257 -1.79 18.04 -28.54
C SER A 257 -3.24 18.05 -28.12
N HIS A 258 -3.96 16.94 -28.35
CA HIS A 258 -5.36 16.82 -27.97
C HIS A 258 -5.54 16.96 -26.44
N MET A 259 -4.67 16.31 -25.67
CA MET A 259 -4.68 16.39 -24.22
C MET A 259 -4.48 17.83 -23.74
N THR A 260 -3.50 18.53 -24.31
CA THR A 260 -3.19 19.92 -24.00
C THR A 260 -4.37 20.85 -24.30
N GLU A 261 -4.98 20.72 -25.48
CA GLU A 261 -6.15 21.51 -25.87
C GLU A 261 -7.34 21.27 -24.94
N THR A 262 -7.57 20.03 -24.52
CA THR A 262 -8.66 19.70 -23.58
C THR A 262 -8.40 20.30 -22.20
N LEU A 263 -7.16 20.25 -21.69
CA LEU A 263 -6.80 20.88 -20.42
C LEU A 263 -6.94 22.41 -20.49
N ASP A 264 -6.46 23.04 -21.56
CA ASP A 264 -6.56 24.50 -21.75
C ASP A 264 -8.03 24.95 -21.84
N ARG A 265 -8.87 24.18 -22.53
CA ARG A 265 -10.32 24.41 -22.56
C ARG A 265 -10.93 24.31 -21.17
N TYR A 266 -10.51 23.33 -20.37
CA TYR A 266 -11.01 23.17 -19.01
C TYR A 266 -10.60 24.31 -18.08
N VAL A 267 -9.37 24.85 -18.20
CA VAL A 267 -8.96 26.07 -17.47
C VAL A 267 -9.91 27.24 -17.75
N GLY A 268 -10.36 27.39 -19.00
CA GLY A 268 -11.36 28.40 -19.35
C GLY A 268 -12.76 28.17 -18.73
N VAL A 269 -13.05 26.95 -18.28
CA VAL A 269 -14.32 26.59 -17.60
C VAL A 269 -14.22 26.75 -16.07
N ASP A 270 -13.08 26.37 -15.47
CA ASP A 270 -12.81 26.50 -14.03
C ASP A 270 -11.55 27.35 -13.79
N ASP A 271 -11.72 28.67 -13.89
CA ASP A 271 -10.64 29.65 -13.78
C ASP A 271 -10.30 29.99 -12.32
N VAL A 272 -9.88 28.97 -11.57
CA VAL A 272 -9.28 29.18 -10.23
C VAL A 272 -7.77 28.97 -10.27
N PRO A 273 -6.98 29.73 -9.48
CA PRO A 273 -5.52 29.63 -9.49
C PRO A 273 -4.94 28.25 -9.19
N ARG A 274 -5.69 27.37 -8.51
CA ARG A 274 -5.28 25.97 -8.30
C ARG A 274 -5.32 25.19 -9.62
N VAL A 275 -6.41 25.32 -10.38
CA VAL A 275 -6.64 24.57 -11.62
C VAL A 275 -5.59 24.95 -12.66
N SER A 276 -5.39 26.23 -12.92
CA SER A 276 -4.41 26.71 -13.91
C SER A 276 -2.99 26.23 -13.56
N ARG A 277 -2.56 26.37 -12.30
CA ARG A 277 -1.25 25.88 -11.85
C ARG A 277 -1.09 24.37 -11.97
N THR A 278 -2.13 23.59 -11.68
CA THR A 278 -2.09 22.14 -11.82
C THR A 278 -1.99 21.73 -13.28
N VAL A 279 -2.77 22.37 -14.16
CA VAL A 279 -2.73 22.14 -15.62
C VAL A 279 -1.36 22.47 -16.19
N ASP A 280 -0.75 23.59 -15.81
CA ASP A 280 0.60 23.97 -16.25
C ASP A 280 1.65 22.91 -15.85
N ARG A 281 1.54 22.38 -14.62
CA ARG A 281 2.42 21.31 -14.13
C ARG A 281 2.22 20.01 -14.94
N ILE A 282 0.98 19.65 -15.23
CA ILE A 282 0.64 18.46 -16.04
C ILE A 282 1.24 18.60 -17.44
N LYS A 283 1.01 19.73 -18.11
CA LYS A 283 1.55 20.02 -19.46
C LYS A 283 3.07 19.95 -19.49
N SER A 284 3.73 20.48 -18.46
CA SER A 284 5.20 20.45 -18.35
C SER A 284 5.78 19.05 -18.12
N ASN A 285 4.95 18.06 -17.78
CA ASN A 285 5.37 16.69 -17.46
C ASN A 285 4.62 15.64 -18.31
N MET A 286 4.01 16.03 -19.44
CA MET A 286 3.13 15.16 -20.24
C MET A 286 3.81 13.85 -20.65
N SER A 287 5.06 13.91 -21.12
CA SER A 287 5.84 12.73 -21.51
C SER A 287 6.15 11.77 -20.35
N ALA A 288 6.15 12.26 -19.10
CA ALA A 288 6.33 11.42 -17.92
C ALA A 288 5.01 10.81 -17.42
N ILE A 289 3.87 11.39 -17.81
CA ILE A 289 2.52 10.92 -17.45
C ILE A 289 2.10 9.75 -18.34
N ILE A 290 2.35 9.86 -19.64
CA ILE A 290 1.91 8.89 -20.64
C ILE A 290 2.80 7.65 -20.61
N GLY A 291 2.18 6.48 -20.73
CA GLY A 291 2.89 5.23 -20.96
C GLY A 291 1.98 4.03 -20.81
N ASP A 292 2.43 2.90 -21.33
CA ASP A 292 1.88 1.61 -20.96
C ASP A 292 2.30 1.33 -19.52
N GLY A 293 1.43 1.67 -18.57
CA GLY A 293 1.71 1.49 -17.15
C GLY A 293 1.92 0.01 -16.80
N PRO A 294 2.65 -0.31 -15.72
CA PRO A 294 2.69 -1.67 -15.18
C PRO A 294 1.31 -2.16 -14.68
#